data_AF-A0A0R3CSV6-F1
#
_entry.id   AF-A0A0R3CSV6-F1
#
_cell.length_a   1.000
_cell.length_b   1.000
_cell.length_c   1.000
_cell.angle_alpha   90.00
_cell.angle_beta   90.00
_cell.angle_gamma   90.00
#
_symmetry.space_group_name_H-M   'P 1'
#
loop_
_entity.id
_entity.type
_entity.pdbx_description
1 polymer ?
#
loop_
_entity_poly.entity_id
_entity_poly.type
_entity_poly.pdbx_seq_one_letter_code
_entity_poly.pdbx_strand_id
1 'polypeptide(L)'
;MARQRLVLCRLMIEIMRSLHGTYAPKNEPFGTRLETFFIGLCVALGQFEQKPFSVTKIAAFMHVPRTTVIRRLEQLQSWGLVQRQGKKYYMDELALNSLLGLKSYRRIRGLIEKARAELTVLDTLPD
;
A
#
# COMPACT_ATOMS: atom_id res chain seq x y z
N MET A 1 -13.21 15.61 -18.01
CA MET A 1 -12.68 15.62 -16.61
C MET A 1 -13.40 14.71 -15.60
N ALA A 2 -14.73 14.70 -15.48
CA ALA A 2 -15.42 13.87 -14.46
C ALA A 2 -15.21 12.36 -14.65
N ARG A 3 -15.18 11.90 -15.90
CA ARG A 3 -14.92 10.50 -16.26
C ARG A 3 -13.49 10.06 -15.91
N GLN A 4 -12.50 10.89 -16.17
CA GLN A 4 -11.10 10.62 -15.78
C GLN A 4 -10.97 10.50 -14.25
N ARG A 5 -11.58 11.41 -13.49
CA ARG A 5 -11.61 11.34 -12.02
C ARG A 5 -12.24 10.05 -11.51
N LEU A 6 -13.33 9.59 -12.13
CA LEU A 6 -13.96 8.31 -11.79
C LEU A 6 -13.01 7.13 -11.95
N VAL A 7 -12.25 7.07 -13.05
CA VAL A 7 -11.26 6.01 -13.30
C VAL A 7 -10.18 6.01 -12.20
N LEU A 8 -9.64 7.18 -11.88
CA LEU A 8 -8.62 7.33 -10.83
C LEU A 8 -9.15 6.91 -9.44
N CYS A 9 -10.35 7.38 -9.06
CA CYS A 9 -10.97 7.00 -7.79
C CYS A 9 -11.17 5.49 -7.69
N ARG A 10 -11.65 4.84 -8.76
CA ARG A 10 -11.83 3.39 -8.81
C ARG A 10 -10.49 2.67 -8.66
N LEU A 11 -9.47 3.10 -9.41
CA LEU A 11 -8.13 2.51 -9.34
C LEU A 11 -7.56 2.57 -7.92
N MET A 12 -7.63 3.72 -7.26
CA MET A 12 -7.12 3.87 -5.88
C MET A 12 -7.79 2.90 -4.91
N ILE A 13 -9.12 2.77 -4.98
CA ILE A 13 -9.87 1.85 -4.11
C ILE A 13 -9.51 0.39 -4.42
N GLU A 14 -9.41 0.02 -5.69
CA GLU A 14 -9.11 -1.36 -6.09
C GLU A 14 -7.70 -1.79 -5.74
N ILE A 15 -6.70 -0.90 -5.86
CA ILE A 15 -5.33 -1.14 -5.39
C ILE A 15 -5.34 -1.40 -3.89
N MET A 16 -5.95 -0.50 -3.10
CA MET A 16 -6.00 -0.66 -1.65
C MET A 16 -6.75 -1.93 -1.22
N ARG A 17 -7.85 -2.25 -1.90
CA ARG A 17 -8.61 -3.49 -1.65
C ARG A 17 -7.80 -4.74 -1.99
N SER A 18 -7.00 -4.69 -3.06
CA SER A 18 -6.10 -5.78 -3.44
C SER A 18 -5.00 -6.01 -2.42
N LEU A 19 -4.34 -4.93 -1.97
CA LEU A 19 -3.32 -5.01 -0.91
C LEU A 19 -3.91 -5.55 0.38
N HIS A 20 -5.03 -4.97 0.83
CA HIS A 20 -5.72 -5.43 2.02
C HIS A 20 -6.11 -6.91 1.92
N GLY A 21 -6.81 -7.31 0.86
CA GLY A 21 -7.24 -8.70 0.68
C GLY A 21 -6.09 -9.71 0.56
N THR A 22 -4.87 -9.24 0.28
CA THR A 22 -3.69 -10.11 0.24
C THR A 22 -3.04 -10.26 1.62
N TYR A 23 -2.89 -9.15 2.34
CA TYR A 23 -1.99 -9.09 3.50
C TYR A 23 -2.70 -8.95 4.83
N ALA A 24 -3.96 -8.49 4.85
CA ALA A 24 -4.73 -8.44 6.08
C ALA A 24 -5.19 -9.84 6.49
N PRO A 25 -5.29 -10.12 7.80
CA PRO A 25 -6.06 -11.26 8.29
C PRO A 25 -7.50 -11.22 7.76
N LYS A 26 -8.10 -12.40 7.54
CA LYS A 26 -9.46 -12.53 6.97
C LYS A 26 -10.55 -11.85 7.81
N ASN A 27 -10.31 -11.66 9.10
CA ASN A 27 -11.21 -11.01 10.04
C ASN A 27 -10.99 -9.48 10.16
N GLU A 28 -9.98 -8.91 9.50
CA GLU A 28 -9.80 -7.46 9.42
C GLU A 28 -10.71 -6.91 8.30
N PRO A 29 -11.66 -6.01 8.59
CA PRO A 29 -12.51 -5.43 7.54
C PRO A 29 -11.75 -4.37 6.72
N PHE A 30 -11.93 -4.37 5.39
CA PHE A 30 -11.22 -3.47 4.47
C PHE A 30 -11.25 -1.99 4.87
N GLY A 31 -12.41 -1.48 5.26
CA GLY A 31 -12.57 -0.05 5.61
C GLY A 31 -11.90 0.36 6.92
N THR A 32 -11.46 -0.61 7.72
CA THR A 32 -10.90 -0.36 9.03
C THR A 32 -9.40 -0.15 8.91
N ARG A 33 -8.91 1.00 9.40
CA ARG A 33 -7.47 1.27 9.56
C ARG A 33 -6.67 1.16 8.25
N LEU A 34 -7.18 1.73 7.15
CA LEU A 34 -6.43 1.85 5.88
C LEU A 34 -5.05 2.50 6.06
N GLU A 35 -4.89 3.37 7.06
CA GLU A 35 -3.61 3.95 7.48
C GLU A 35 -2.52 2.91 7.76
N THR A 36 -2.87 1.71 8.24
CA THR A 36 -1.93 0.60 8.48
C THR A 36 -1.23 0.19 7.20
N PHE A 37 -1.97 0.12 6.09
CA PHE A 37 -1.42 -0.25 4.79
C PHE A 37 -0.56 0.87 4.19
N PHE A 38 -0.95 2.13 4.35
CA PHE A 38 -0.10 3.25 3.93
C PHE A 38 1.21 3.32 4.71
N ILE A 39 1.18 3.01 6.02
CA ILE A 39 2.41 2.87 6.82
C ILE A 39 3.27 1.70 6.33
N GLY A 40 2.67 0.55 5.99
CA GLY A 40 3.38 -0.56 5.37
C GLY A 40 4.01 -0.17 4.02
N LEU A 41 3.31 0.59 3.18
CA LEU A 41 3.85 1.14 1.94
C LEU A 41 5.03 2.09 2.18
N CYS A 42 5.03 2.88 3.26
CA CYS A 42 6.19 3.70 3.63
C CYS A 42 7.42 2.84 3.98
N VAL A 43 7.20 1.70 4.66
CA VAL A 43 8.28 0.75 4.96
C VAL A 43 8.83 0.14 3.67
N ALA A 44 7.95 -0.33 2.78
CA ALA A 44 8.34 -0.87 1.48
C ALA A 44 9.09 0.16 0.63
N LEU A 45 8.59 1.40 0.55
CA LEU A 45 9.22 2.50 -0.16
C LEU A 45 10.65 2.75 0.36
N GLY A 46 10.80 2.91 1.68
CA GLY A 46 12.11 3.09 2.28
C GLY A 46 13.08 1.95 2.01
N GLN A 47 12.59 0.71 2.02
CA GLN A 47 13.41 -0.46 1.68
C GLN A 47 13.84 -0.47 0.22
N PHE A 48 12.92 -0.26 -0.72
CA PHE A 48 13.22 -0.25 -2.16
C PHE A 48 14.14 0.91 -2.56
N GLU A 49 14.04 2.05 -1.88
CA GLU A 49 14.96 3.19 -2.06
C GLU A 49 16.31 3.02 -1.35
N GLN A 50 16.56 1.88 -0.68
CA GLN A 50 17.74 1.64 0.15
C GLN A 50 17.92 2.69 1.27
N LYS A 51 16.83 3.34 1.68
CA LYS A 51 16.77 4.35 2.75
C LYS A 51 15.65 4.01 3.74
N PRO A 52 15.77 2.91 4.51
CA PRO A 52 14.66 2.37 5.30
C PRO A 52 14.18 3.39 6.34
N PHE A 53 12.86 3.51 6.46
CA PHE A 53 12.24 4.57 7.25
C PHE A 53 12.29 4.24 8.75
N SER A 54 12.46 5.28 9.57
CA SER A 54 12.24 5.23 11.02
C SER A 54 10.81 5.65 11.36
N VAL A 55 10.36 5.37 12.59
CA VAL A 55 9.06 5.86 13.10
C VAL A 55 8.88 7.36 12.88
N THR A 56 9.92 8.14 13.19
CA THR A 56 9.87 9.61 13.05
C THR A 56 9.70 10.03 11.60
N LYS A 57 10.40 9.36 10.66
CA LYS A 57 10.27 9.66 9.22
C LYS A 57 8.89 9.29 8.70
N ILE A 58 8.34 8.13 9.11
CA ILE A 58 6.98 7.72 8.73
C ILE A 58 5.95 8.70 9.28
N ALA A 59 6.05 9.10 10.54
CA ALA A 59 5.13 10.04 11.18
C ALA A 59 5.12 11.39 10.45
N ALA A 60 6.30 11.91 10.10
CA ALA A 60 6.44 13.14 9.32
C ALA A 60 5.86 12.99 7.90
N PHE A 61 6.18 11.89 7.21
CA PHE A 61 5.73 11.64 5.84
C PHE A 61 4.20 11.48 5.75
N MET A 62 3.60 10.79 6.72
CA MET A 62 2.17 10.49 6.77
C MET A 62 1.34 11.59 7.45
N HIS A 63 1.98 12.58 8.08
CA HIS A 63 1.35 13.61 8.90
C HIS A 63 0.44 13.03 10.02
N VAL A 64 0.94 12.02 10.74
CA VAL A 64 0.21 11.38 11.86
C VAL A 64 1.06 11.32 13.13
N PRO A 65 0.44 11.21 14.33
CA PRO A 65 1.19 11.05 15.58
C PRO A 65 2.13 9.84 15.55
N ARG A 66 3.31 9.98 16.18
CA ARG A 66 4.29 8.88 16.30
C ARG A 66 3.70 7.65 16.99
N THR A 67 2.81 7.83 17.96
CA THR A 67 2.11 6.74 18.66
C THR A 67 1.19 5.95 17.71
N THR A 68 0.50 6.63 16.79
CA THR A 68 -0.28 5.97 15.72
C THR A 68 0.64 5.11 14.86
N VAL A 69 1.79 5.64 14.44
CA VAL A 69 2.76 4.89 13.63
C VAL A 69 3.27 3.65 14.36
N ILE A 70 3.67 3.79 15.62
CA ILE A 70 4.14 2.65 16.44
C ILE A 70 3.08 1.57 16.51
N ARG A 71 1.83 1.92 16.86
CA ARG A 71 0.72 0.97 16.94
C ARG A 71 0.47 0.25 15.62
N ARG A 72 0.61 0.93 14.48
CA ARG A 72 0.41 0.32 13.15
C ARG A 72 1.57 -0.57 12.74
N LEU A 73 2.79 -0.19 13.07
CA LEU A 73 3.96 -1.05 12.86
C LEU A 73 3.88 -2.30 13.71
N GLU A 74 3.48 -2.21 14.98
CA GLU A 74 3.21 -3.38 15.83
C GLU A 74 2.13 -4.29 15.23
N GLN A 75 1.05 -3.70 14.69
CA GLN A 75 0.02 -4.46 14.00
C GLN A 75 0.57 -5.18 12.74
N LEU A 76 1.34 -4.48 11.91
CA LEU A 76 1.99 -5.08 10.73
C LEU A 76 3.02 -6.17 11.12
N GLN A 77 3.74 -6.00 12.23
CA GLN A 77 4.65 -7.02 12.76
C GLN A 77 3.86 -8.25 13.23
N SER A 78 2.73 -8.06 13.91
CA SER A 78 1.86 -9.16 14.33
C SER A 78 1.28 -9.95 13.14
N TRP A 79 1.18 -9.32 11.97
CA TRP A 79 0.76 -9.96 10.72
C TRP A 79 1.92 -10.59 9.94
N GLY A 80 3.16 -10.49 10.44
CA GLY A 80 4.36 -11.00 9.76
C GLY A 80 4.73 -10.24 8.50
N LEU A 81 4.31 -8.98 8.35
CA LEU A 81 4.54 -8.19 7.14
C LEU A 81 5.78 -7.30 7.20
N VAL A 82 6.18 -6.90 8.42
CA VAL A 82 7.33 -6.03 8.64
C VAL A 82 8.15 -6.54 9.82
N GLN A 83 9.44 -6.20 9.82
CA GLN A 83 10.37 -6.46 10.89
C GLN A 83 11.09 -5.17 11.30
N ARG A 84 11.47 -5.10 12.57
CA ARG A 84 12.25 -3.98 13.11
C ARG A 84 13.71 -4.37 13.21
N GLN A 85 14.60 -3.55 12.66
CA GLN A 85 16.04 -3.67 12.86
C GLN A 85 16.58 -2.35 13.41
N GLY A 86 16.92 -2.35 14.71
CA GLY A 86 17.31 -1.14 15.45
C GLY A 86 16.21 -0.08 15.47
N LYS A 87 16.43 1.04 14.78
CA LYS A 87 15.49 2.18 14.69
C LYS A 87 14.69 2.22 13.38
N LYS A 88 14.91 1.26 12.48
CA LYS A 88 14.34 1.20 11.13
C LYS A 88 13.44 -0.01 10.97
N TYR A 89 12.54 0.07 10.01
CA TYR A 89 11.62 -1.01 9.65
C TYR A 89 11.89 -1.48 8.22
N TYR A 90 11.68 -2.77 8.02
CA TYR A 90 11.90 -3.49 6.77
C TYR A 90 10.67 -4.36 6.52
N MET A 91 10.34 -4.59 5.26
CA MET A 91 9.36 -5.58 4.87
C MET A 91 9.92 -6.97 5.15
N ASP A 92 9.05 -7.86 5.61
CA ASP A 92 9.40 -9.27 5.74
C ASP A 92 9.61 -9.89 4.34
N GLU A 93 10.74 -10.57 4.13
CA GLU A 93 11.10 -11.13 2.83
C GLU A 93 10.12 -12.22 2.37
N LEU A 94 9.56 -13.00 3.30
CA LEU A 94 8.55 -14.00 2.98
C LEU A 94 7.24 -13.30 2.61
N ALA A 95 6.90 -12.18 3.23
CA ALA A 95 5.71 -11.42 2.86
C ALA A 95 5.82 -10.84 1.43
N LEU A 96 6.99 -10.30 1.05
CA LEU A 96 7.21 -9.72 -0.29
C LEU A 96 7.41 -10.76 -1.39
N ASN A 97 8.24 -11.78 -1.14
CA ASN A 97 8.62 -12.79 -2.14
C ASN A 97 7.71 -14.02 -2.13
N SER A 98 6.67 -14.03 -1.28
CA SER A 98 5.66 -15.09 -1.32
C SER A 98 4.91 -15.11 -2.65
N LEU A 99 4.36 -16.29 -2.96
CA LEU A 99 3.36 -16.47 -4.02
C LEU A 99 2.21 -15.45 -3.90
N LEU A 100 1.86 -15.04 -2.66
CA LEU A 100 0.87 -14.01 -2.37
C LEU A 100 1.32 -12.63 -2.83
N GLY A 101 2.57 -12.23 -2.53
CA GLY A 101 3.15 -10.98 -2.99
C GLY A 101 3.18 -10.87 -4.52
N LEU A 102 3.65 -11.94 -5.20
CA LEU A 102 3.67 -12.00 -6.66
C LEU A 102 2.27 -11.96 -7.29
N LYS A 103 1.27 -12.58 -6.66
CA LYS A 103 -0.11 -12.55 -7.12
C LYS A 103 -0.73 -11.15 -6.94
N SER A 104 -0.45 -10.51 -5.82
CA SER A 104 -0.90 -9.14 -5.54
C SER A 104 -0.29 -8.14 -6.53
N TYR A 105 1.02 -8.22 -6.77
CA TYR A 105 1.70 -7.40 -7.78
C TYR A 105 1.08 -7.57 -9.17
N ARG A 106 0.88 -8.82 -9.62
CA ARG A 106 0.24 -9.10 -10.92
C ARG A 106 -1.17 -8.52 -10.99
N ARG A 107 -1.97 -8.64 -9.92
CA ARG A 107 -3.31 -8.07 -9.85
C ARG A 107 -3.27 -6.55 -9.96
N ILE A 108 -2.45 -5.88 -9.17
CA ILE A 108 -2.29 -4.41 -9.18
C ILE A 108 -1.81 -3.92 -10.55
N ARG A 109 -0.84 -4.61 -11.16
CA ARG A 109 -0.39 -4.30 -12.52
C ARG A 109 -1.54 -4.37 -13.53
N GLY A 110 -2.38 -5.41 -13.46
CA GLY A 110 -3.56 -5.52 -14.31
C GLY A 110 -4.57 -4.38 -14.11
N LEU A 111 -4.76 -3.93 -12.86
CA LEU A 111 -5.61 -2.76 -12.56
C LEU A 111 -5.07 -1.49 -13.20
N ILE A 112 -3.75 -1.26 -13.10
CA ILE A 112 -3.07 -0.10 -13.69
C ILE A 112 -3.18 -0.13 -15.21
N GLU A 113 -2.93 -1.27 -15.85
CA GLU A 113 -3.04 -1.40 -17.31
C GLU A 113 -4.46 -1.14 -17.82
N LYS A 114 -5.47 -1.64 -17.10
CA LYS A 114 -6.87 -1.38 -17.41
C LYS A 114 -7.19 0.11 -17.28
N ALA A 115 -6.81 0.74 -16.16
CA ALA A 115 -7.04 2.17 -15.95
C ALA A 115 -6.32 3.03 -16.99
N ARG A 116 -5.10 2.66 -17.38
CA ARG A 116 -4.35 3.32 -18.45
C ARG A 116 -5.13 3.27 -19.77
N ALA A 117 -5.59 2.10 -20.18
CA ALA A 117 -6.35 1.94 -21.43
C ALA A 117 -7.63 2.79 -21.42
N GLU A 118 -8.37 2.81 -20.30
CA GLU A 118 -9.57 3.65 -20.15
C GLU A 118 -9.24 5.15 -20.25
N LEU A 119 -8.18 5.61 -19.58
CA LEU A 119 -7.75 7.01 -19.63
C LEU A 119 -7.30 7.41 -21.04
N THR A 120 -6.51 6.58 -21.72
CA THR A 120 -6.08 6.85 -23.11
C THR A 120 -7.26 7.05 -24.04
N VAL A 121 -8.33 6.26 -23.92
CA VAL A 121 -9.54 6.47 -24.73
C VAL A 121 -10.19 7.81 -24.39
N LEU A 122 -10.35 8.13 -23.10
CA LEU A 122 -10.97 9.38 -22.66
C LEU A 122 -10.19 10.62 -23.08
N ASP A 123 -8.86 10.53 -23.17
CA ASP A 123 -8.01 11.64 -23.61
C ASP A 123 -8.13 11.94 -25.11
N THR A 124 -8.70 11.02 -25.90
CA THR A 124 -8.95 11.21 -27.34
C THR A 124 -10.33 11.80 -27.65
N LEU A 125 -11.21 11.93 -26.64
CA LEU A 125 -12.54 12.49 -26.82
C LEU A 125 -12.51 14.01 -26.66
N PRO A 126 -13.23 14.77 -27.52
CA PRO A 126 -13.43 16.20 -27.29
C PRO A 126 -14.19 16.45 -25.98
N ASP A 127 -13.83 17.55 -25.29
CA ASP A 127 -14.35 17.92 -23.96
C ASP A 127 -15.89 18.02 -23.88
#